data_AF-A0A2E8ZU97-F1
#
_entry.id   AF-A0A2E8ZU97-F1
#
_cell.length_a   1.000
_cell.length_b   1.000
_cell.length_c   1.000
_cell.angle_alpha   90.00
_cell.angle_beta   90.00
_cell.angle_gamma   90.00
#
_symmetry.space_group_name_H-M   'P 1'
#
loop_
_entity.id
_entity.type
_entity.pdbx_description
1 polymer ?
#
loop_
_entity_poly.entity_id
_entity_poly.type
_entity_poly.pdbx_seq_one_letter_code
_entity_poly.pdbx_strand_id
1 'polypeptide(L)'
;MLSVEEKERLYGFIVAVIGEDSSIKAYQSSFNERTVEVVEGMIERNKTCNANMKKLVTDLMSGSSFFTKGWLRKLIKKSKKSVSKAEFKGLGCLVATKSAFKNAIIASTI
;
A
#
# COMPACT_ATOMS: atom_id res chain seq x y z
N MET A 1 10.50 -9.41 -10.58
CA MET A 1 9.20 -9.09 -11.20
C MET A 1 8.11 -9.65 -10.31
N LEU A 2 7.01 -8.92 -10.09
CA LEU A 2 5.91 -9.38 -9.25
C LEU A 2 5.00 -10.36 -10.00
N SER A 3 4.47 -11.38 -9.31
CA SER A 3 3.42 -12.25 -9.82
C SER A 3 2.07 -11.52 -9.93
N VAL A 4 1.12 -12.08 -10.67
CA VAL A 4 -0.23 -11.48 -10.81
C VAL A 4 -0.89 -11.30 -9.43
N GLU A 5 -0.83 -12.32 -8.58
CA GLU A 5 -1.39 -12.26 -7.22
C GLU A 5 -0.68 -11.24 -6.32
N GLU A 6 0.63 -11.04 -6.50
CA GLU A 6 1.38 -10.01 -5.77
C GLU A 6 0.96 -8.60 -6.21
N LYS A 7 0.70 -8.40 -7.51
CA LYS A 7 0.20 -7.13 -8.06
C LYS A 7 -1.21 -6.83 -7.57
N GLU A 8 -2.08 -7.84 -7.51
CA GLU A 8 -3.43 -7.73 -6.94
C GLU A 8 -3.39 -7.39 -5.44
N ARG A 9 -2.53 -8.06 -4.67
CA ARG A 9 -2.32 -7.74 -3.25
C ARG A 9 -1.82 -6.31 -3.08
N LEU A 10 -0.82 -5.89 -3.85
CA LEU A 10 -0.28 -4.53 -3.82
C LEU A 10 -1.37 -3.49 -4.14
N TYR A 11 -2.21 -3.76 -5.15
CA TYR A 11 -3.36 -2.90 -5.44
C TYR A 11 -4.35 -2.83 -4.29
N GLY A 12 -4.59 -3.95 -3.60
CA GLY A 12 -5.40 -4.00 -2.37
C GLY A 12 -4.88 -3.04 -1.30
N PHE A 13 -3.57 -3.00 -1.04
CA PHE A 13 -2.94 -2.05 -0.11
C PHE A 13 -3.13 -0.59 -0.56
N ILE A 14 -2.98 -0.32 -1.85
CA ILE A 14 -3.19 1.03 -2.39
C ILE A 14 -4.64 1.47 -2.17
N VAL A 15 -5.61 0.63 -2.55
CA VAL A 15 -7.05 0.93 -2.38
C VAL A 15 -7.41 1.13 -0.91
N ALA A 16 -6.82 0.32 -0.04
CA ALA A 16 -6.93 0.49 1.39
C ALA A 16 -6.50 1.91 1.83
N VAL A 17 -5.32 2.37 1.41
CA VAL A 17 -4.76 3.64 1.92
C VAL A 17 -5.38 4.87 1.26
N ILE A 18 -5.62 4.84 -0.06
CA ILE A 18 -6.01 6.02 -0.85
C ILE A 18 -7.35 5.88 -1.58
N GLY A 19 -8.08 4.79 -1.34
CA GLY A 19 -9.33 4.48 -2.03
C GLY A 19 -9.12 3.99 -3.46
N GLU A 20 -10.22 3.60 -4.12
CA GLU A 20 -10.17 3.19 -5.51
C GLU A 20 -9.80 4.36 -6.43
N ASP A 21 -8.93 4.09 -7.38
CA ASP A 21 -8.52 5.02 -8.43
C ASP A 21 -8.32 4.26 -9.74
N SER A 22 -9.09 4.63 -10.76
CA SER A 22 -9.08 3.99 -12.09
C SER A 22 -7.76 4.18 -12.81
N SER A 23 -7.10 5.32 -12.65
CA SER A 23 -5.82 5.58 -13.28
C SER A 23 -4.71 4.72 -12.66
N ILE A 24 -4.71 4.49 -11.34
CA ILE A 24 -3.76 3.55 -10.74
C ILE A 24 -4.06 2.11 -11.15
N LYS A 25 -5.34 1.73 -11.21
CA LYS A 25 -5.78 0.40 -11.65
C LYS A 25 -5.29 0.08 -13.06
N ALA A 26 -5.29 1.06 -13.96
CA ALA A 26 -4.83 0.88 -15.35
C ALA A 26 -3.36 0.44 -15.44
N TYR A 27 -2.52 0.79 -14.46
CA TYR A 27 -1.11 0.39 -14.41
C TYR A 27 -0.84 -0.84 -13.54
N GLN A 28 -1.87 -1.50 -12.99
CA GLN A 28 -1.71 -2.64 -12.09
C GLN A 28 -0.86 -3.77 -12.69
N SER A 29 -1.04 -4.05 -13.99
CA SER A 29 -0.27 -5.07 -14.71
C SER A 29 1.23 -4.74 -14.79
N SER A 30 1.63 -3.47 -14.65
CA SER A 30 3.01 -2.99 -14.70
C SER A 30 3.66 -2.81 -13.33
N PHE A 31 2.95 -3.12 -12.24
CA PHE A 31 3.50 -3.02 -10.89
C PHE A 31 4.75 -3.87 -10.71
N ASN A 32 5.77 -3.25 -10.10
CA ASN A 32 7.09 -3.84 -9.94
C ASN A 32 7.65 -3.56 -8.54
N GLU A 33 8.89 -3.97 -8.29
CA GLU A 33 9.54 -3.80 -6.98
C GLU A 33 9.68 -2.32 -6.57
N ARG A 34 9.89 -1.41 -7.54
CA ARG A 34 9.92 0.03 -7.29
C ARG A 34 8.54 0.54 -6.86
N THR A 35 7.47 0.01 -7.44
CA THR A 35 6.10 0.30 -6.99
C THR A 35 5.89 -0.11 -5.55
N VAL A 36 6.40 -1.28 -5.15
CA VAL A 36 6.32 -1.74 -3.75
C VAL A 36 7.00 -0.75 -2.81
N GLU A 37 8.20 -0.26 -3.15
CA GLU A 37 8.92 0.71 -2.33
C GLU A 37 8.17 2.04 -2.17
N VAL A 38 7.55 2.54 -3.24
CA VAL A 38 6.74 3.77 -3.18
C VAL A 38 5.51 3.56 -2.30
N VAL A 39 4.83 2.43 -2.42
CA VAL A 39 3.64 2.10 -1.61
C VAL A 39 4.03 1.88 -0.14
N GLU A 40 5.18 1.30 0.13
CA GLU A 40 5.71 1.15 1.48
C GLU A 40 5.93 2.52 2.14
N GLY A 41 6.62 3.43 1.46
CA GLY A 41 6.82 4.80 1.94
C GLY A 41 5.51 5.57 2.12
N MET A 42 4.51 5.33 1.27
CA MET A 42 3.17 5.88 1.42
C MET A 42 2.51 5.40 2.71
N ILE A 43 2.55 4.11 3.01
CA ILE A 43 1.96 3.55 4.24
C ILE A 43 2.68 4.11 5.47
N GLU A 44 4.02 4.15 5.45
CA GLU A 44 4.83 4.65 6.56
C GLU A 44 4.55 6.13 6.88
N ARG A 45 4.41 6.95 5.84
CA ARG A 45 4.09 8.39 6.00
C ARG A 45 2.68 8.62 6.55
N ASN A 46 1.78 7.65 6.37
CA ASN A 46 0.39 7.76 6.78
C ASN A 46 0.03 6.94 8.01
N LYS A 47 1.00 6.21 8.61
CA LYS A 47 0.77 5.33 9.76
C LYS A 47 0.13 6.02 10.97
N THR A 48 0.34 7.32 11.14
CA THR A 48 -0.24 8.11 12.25
C THR A 48 -1.46 8.92 11.83
N CYS A 49 -1.92 8.78 10.57
CA CYS A 49 -2.95 9.63 10.03
C CYS A 49 -4.33 9.36 10.66
N ASN A 50 -4.63 8.11 11.02
CA ASN A 50 -5.75 7.79 11.91
C ASN A 50 -5.45 6.53 12.73
N ALA A 51 -6.20 6.33 13.82
CA ALA A 51 -6.00 5.20 14.74
C ALA A 51 -6.15 3.82 14.07
N ASN A 52 -7.03 3.70 13.08
CA ASN A 52 -7.25 2.45 12.35
C ASN A 52 -6.06 2.11 11.44
N MET A 53 -5.49 3.11 10.77
CA MET A 53 -4.26 2.98 9.97
C MET A 53 -3.09 2.56 10.86
N LYS A 54 -2.93 3.21 12.02
CA LYS A 54 -1.90 2.85 13.00
C LYS A 54 -2.03 1.40 13.42
N LYS A 55 -3.25 1.01 13.84
CA LYS A 55 -3.57 -0.35 14.29
C LYS A 55 -3.29 -1.37 13.20
N LEU A 56 -3.74 -1.13 11.97
CA LEU A 56 -3.54 -2.09 10.91
C LEU A 56 -2.07 -2.21 10.50
N VAL A 57 -1.32 -1.12 10.39
CA VAL A 57 0.13 -1.21 10.13
C VAL A 57 0.80 -2.01 11.25
N THR A 58 0.40 -1.81 12.51
CA THR A 58 0.86 -2.64 13.63
C THR A 58 0.45 -4.12 13.51
N ASP A 59 -0.78 -4.42 13.12
CA ASP A 59 -1.33 -5.78 13.00
C ASP A 59 -0.73 -6.54 11.79
N LEU A 60 -0.53 -5.86 10.66
CA LEU A 60 0.15 -6.40 9.47
C LEU A 60 1.63 -6.70 9.73
N MET A 61 2.23 -5.96 10.65
CA MET A 61 3.64 -6.05 11.00
C MET A 61 3.89 -6.85 12.30
N SER A 62 2.88 -7.59 12.80
CA SER A 62 2.98 -8.38 14.03
C SER A 62 4.20 -9.32 13.99
N GLY A 63 5.27 -8.95 14.70
CA GLY A 63 6.49 -9.74 14.84
C GLY A 63 7.73 -9.24 14.10
N SER A 64 7.64 -8.22 13.23
CA SER A 64 8.81 -7.68 12.52
C SER A 64 8.94 -6.17 12.69
N SER A 65 10.11 -5.77 13.20
CA SER A 65 10.56 -4.40 13.44
C SER A 65 10.03 -3.39 12.40
N PHE A 66 9.39 -2.33 12.93
CA PHE A 66 8.94 -1.12 12.22
C PHE A 66 10.05 -0.41 11.42
N PHE A 67 11.30 -0.86 11.51
CA PHE A 67 12.49 -0.11 11.14
C PHE A 67 13.23 -0.65 9.92
N THR A 68 12.80 -1.75 9.30
CA THR A 68 13.47 -2.27 8.09
C THR A 68 12.66 -2.00 6.84
N LYS A 69 13.23 -1.22 5.91
CA LYS A 69 12.74 -1.11 4.53
C LYS A 69 12.54 -2.49 3.90
N GLY A 70 11.58 -2.59 2.97
CA GLY A 70 11.21 -3.80 2.25
C GLY A 70 10.29 -4.74 3.04
N TRP A 71 9.65 -4.28 4.11
CA TRP A 71 8.68 -5.08 4.86
C TRP A 71 7.43 -5.38 4.03
N LEU A 72 6.97 -4.43 3.21
CA LEU A 72 5.79 -4.62 2.37
C LEU A 72 6.06 -5.67 1.31
N ARG A 73 7.27 -5.68 0.74
CA ARG A 73 7.74 -6.70 -0.19
C ARG A 73 7.71 -8.09 0.44
N LYS A 74 8.21 -8.22 1.67
CA LYS A 74 8.18 -9.50 2.41
C LYS A 74 6.74 -9.94 2.66
N LEU A 75 5.86 -8.98 2.97
CA LEU A 75 4.45 -9.25 3.26
C LEU A 75 3.70 -9.72 2.02
N ILE A 76 3.79 -9.04 0.87
CA ILE A 76 3.09 -9.47 -0.36
C ILE A 76 3.59 -10.83 -0.86
N LYS A 77 4.87 -11.18 -0.60
CA LYS A 77 5.47 -12.47 -0.95
C LYS A 77 5.04 -13.60 -0.03
N LYS A 78 4.94 -13.35 1.27
CA LYS A 78 4.66 -14.38 2.29
C LYS A 78 3.19 -14.52 2.65
N SER A 79 2.44 -13.44 2.58
CA SER A 79 1.06 -13.38 3.07
C SER A 79 0.07 -13.83 2.02
N LYS A 80 -0.74 -14.85 2.34
CA LYS A 80 -1.97 -15.17 1.59
C LYS A 80 -3.16 -14.28 1.97
N LYS A 81 -3.03 -13.44 3.02
CA LYS A 81 -4.10 -12.54 3.46
C LYS A 81 -4.16 -11.30 2.57
N SER A 82 -5.32 -11.06 1.98
CA SER A 82 -5.70 -9.76 1.42
C SER A 82 -6.07 -8.81 2.55
N VAL A 83 -5.78 -7.52 2.38
CA VAL A 83 -6.24 -6.49 3.31
C VAL A 83 -7.69 -6.16 3.01
N SER A 84 -8.52 -6.07 4.05
CA SER A 84 -9.93 -5.74 3.89
C SER A 84 -10.08 -4.25 3.51
N LYS A 85 -10.92 -3.95 2.51
CA LYS A 85 -11.19 -2.57 2.07
C LYS A 85 -11.85 -1.69 3.14
N ALA A 86 -12.40 -2.30 4.19
CA ALA A 86 -13.28 -1.64 5.16
C ALA A 86 -12.54 -0.81 6.22
N GLU A 87 -11.24 -1.03 6.43
CA GLU A 87 -10.55 -0.58 7.66
C GLU A 87 -9.96 0.83 7.62
N PHE A 88 -10.03 1.55 6.49
CA PHE A 88 -9.21 2.75 6.28
C PHE A 88 -9.97 4.05 6.02
N LYS A 89 -11.21 4.15 6.50
CA LYS A 89 -12.11 5.28 6.22
C LYS A 89 -11.79 6.57 7.01
N GLY A 90 -10.52 7.01 7.04
CA GLY A 90 -10.18 8.38 7.42
C GLY A 90 -10.20 9.30 6.20
N LEU A 91 -11.33 9.97 5.94
CA LEU A 91 -11.55 10.75 4.70
C LEU A 91 -10.47 11.83 4.44
N GLY A 92 -10.03 12.57 5.47
CA GLY A 92 -9.01 13.62 5.31
C GLY A 92 -7.62 13.09 4.94
N CYS A 93 -7.22 11.99 5.57
CA CYS A 93 -5.97 11.29 5.29
C CYS A 93 -5.93 10.69 3.89
N LEU A 94 -7.04 10.10 3.48
CA LEU A 94 -7.19 9.47 2.17
C LEU A 94 -6.91 10.47 1.05
N VAL A 95 -7.54 11.65 1.11
CA VAL A 95 -7.40 12.69 0.07
C VAL A 95 -5.97 13.25 0.03
N ALA A 96 -5.41 13.62 1.18
CA ALA A 96 -4.04 14.14 1.25
C ALA A 96 -3.00 13.11 0.77
N THR A 97 -3.16 11.86 1.17
CA THR A 97 -2.27 10.77 0.74
C THR A 97 -2.38 10.51 -0.76
N LYS A 98 -3.61 10.45 -1.28
CA LYS A 98 -3.86 10.25 -2.71
C LYS A 98 -3.19 11.35 -3.53
N SER A 99 -3.38 12.61 -3.14
CA SER A 99 -2.77 13.76 -3.81
C SER A 99 -1.24 13.70 -3.81
N ALA A 100 -0.63 13.23 -2.71
CA ALA A 100 0.83 13.17 -2.58
C ALA A 100 1.48 11.99 -3.33
N PHE A 101 0.80 10.84 -3.44
CA PHE A 101 1.43 9.59 -3.87
C PHE A 101 0.92 9.02 -5.20
N LYS A 102 -0.24 9.45 -5.71
CA LYS A 102 -0.81 8.90 -6.95
C LYS A 102 0.17 8.92 -8.13
N ASN A 103 0.77 10.07 -8.39
CA ASN A 103 1.70 10.23 -9.51
C ASN A 103 2.99 9.43 -9.29
N ALA A 104 3.48 9.34 -8.05
CA ALA A 104 4.65 8.55 -7.71
C ALA A 104 4.40 7.05 -7.93
N ILE A 105 3.20 6.55 -7.58
CA ILE A 105 2.80 5.17 -7.83
C ILE A 105 2.81 4.90 -9.34
N ILE A 106 2.13 5.73 -10.14
CA ILE A 106 2.07 5.54 -11.60
C ILE A 106 3.47 5.62 -12.22
N ALA A 107 4.26 6.64 -11.86
CA ALA A 107 5.62 6.83 -12.38
C ALA A 107 6.57 5.68 -12.00
N SER A 108 6.33 4.97 -10.90
CA SER A 108 7.14 3.81 -10.49
C SER A 108 6.90 2.56 -11.36
N THR A 109 5.86 2.56 -12.18
CA THR A 109 5.50 1.41 -13.05
C THR A 109 6.23 1.41 -14.38
N ILE A 110 6.92 2.53 -14.69
CA ILE A 110 7.79 2.76 -15.85
C ILE A 110 9.23 2.42 -15.46
#